data_AF-A0A7S4JYJ2-F1
#
_entry.id   AF-A0A7S4JYJ2-F1
#
_cell.length_a   1.000
_cell.length_b   1.000
_cell.length_c   1.000
_cell.angle_alpha   90.00
_cell.angle_beta   90.00
_cell.angle_gamma   90.00
#
_symmetry.space_group_name_H-M   'P 1'
#
loop_
_entity.id
_entity.type
_entity.pdbx_description
1 polymer ?
#
loop_
_entity_poly.entity_id
_entity_poly.type
_entity_poly.pdbx_seq_one_letter_code
_entity_poly.pdbx_strand_id
1 'polypeptide(L)'
;MDDVPNGVKTGTWDTSVGIPDKKTGIPDMTFRYAQDCYVYDPHQWLNQGCVAVDLEGDSLGQPLNDKGGGVYALEWDPINRHMRTWVFTPHRRVPPNLMDAIRTAGKEGEERIAPDPNEWGLPYGYFPIGDETSCPSGHFRNMRLVINLAFCGSVAGNRYFLDCPKQFKEHKTCNEWIKSNPKELEEAYWKIRGVYVYEREWEKKWV
;
A
#
# COMPACT_ATOMS: atom_id res chain seq x y z
N MET A 1 4.95 10.03 10.85
CA MET A 1 4.60 10.62 9.52
C MET A 1 3.87 11.91 9.81
N ASP A 2 4.56 12.78 10.56
CA ASP A 2 3.91 13.88 11.27
C ASP A 2 4.07 15.18 10.47
N ASP A 3 5.01 15.16 9.52
CA ASP A 3 5.38 16.28 8.64
C ASP A 3 4.68 16.22 7.28
N VAL A 4 3.54 15.54 7.18
CA VAL A 4 2.77 15.44 5.92
C VAL A 4 2.12 16.80 5.67
N PRO A 5 2.46 17.52 4.58
CA PRO A 5 1.86 18.83 4.34
C PRO A 5 0.35 18.73 4.09
N ASN A 6 -0.40 19.75 4.48
CA ASN A 6 -1.85 19.78 4.25
C ASN A 6 -2.18 19.82 2.75
N GLY A 7 -3.18 19.05 2.33
CA GLY A 7 -3.70 19.09 0.95
C GLY A 7 -2.86 18.36 -0.11
N VAL A 8 -1.85 17.57 0.29
CA VAL A 8 -0.98 16.83 -0.66
C VAL A 8 -1.44 15.41 -0.96
N LYS A 9 -2.49 14.92 -0.28
CA LYS A 9 -3.05 13.59 -0.49
C LYS A 9 -4.56 13.58 -0.32
N THR A 10 -5.22 12.63 -0.97
CA THR A 10 -6.69 12.43 -0.86
C THR A 10 -7.07 11.41 0.21
N GLY A 11 -6.19 10.45 0.53
CA GLY A 11 -6.45 9.40 1.50
C GLY A 11 -6.30 9.85 2.95
N THR A 12 -6.62 8.95 3.87
CA THR A 12 -6.46 9.13 5.32
C THR A 12 -5.38 8.17 5.87
N TRP A 13 -5.22 8.14 7.18
CA TRP A 13 -4.42 7.14 7.89
C TRP A 13 -5.34 6.09 8.52
N ASP A 14 -4.89 4.84 8.55
CA ASP A 14 -5.52 3.81 9.38
C ASP A 14 -5.46 4.22 10.85
N THR A 15 -6.19 3.50 11.70
CA THR A 15 -6.38 3.87 13.10
C THR A 15 -5.88 2.78 14.02
N SER A 16 -5.37 3.18 15.18
CA SER A 16 -5.02 2.27 16.27
C SER A 16 -5.85 2.63 17.50
N VAL A 17 -6.47 1.60 18.08
CA VAL A 17 -7.28 1.68 19.29
C VAL A 17 -7.30 0.31 19.97
N GLY A 18 -7.36 0.29 21.30
CA GLY A 18 -7.38 -0.94 22.09
C GLY A 18 -6.01 -1.60 22.22
N ILE A 19 -4.92 -0.84 22.10
CA ILE A 19 -3.56 -1.36 22.22
C ILE A 19 -3.29 -1.69 23.70
N PRO A 20 -2.96 -2.95 24.06
CA PRO A 20 -2.70 -3.30 25.46
C PRO A 20 -1.49 -2.56 26.01
N ASP A 21 -1.66 -1.85 27.14
CA ASP A 21 -0.56 -1.21 27.83
C ASP A 21 0.49 -2.26 28.27
N LYS A 22 1.76 -2.03 27.96
CA LYS A 22 2.83 -3.02 28.18
C LYS A 22 3.05 -3.35 29.67
N LYS A 23 2.65 -2.50 30.60
CA LYS A 23 2.86 -2.70 32.05
C LYS A 23 1.66 -3.34 32.72
N THR A 24 0.46 -2.92 32.34
CA THR A 24 -0.79 -3.28 33.02
C THR A 24 -1.62 -4.32 32.26
N GLY A 25 -1.39 -4.46 30.94
CA GLY A 25 -2.21 -5.28 30.05
C GLY A 25 -3.60 -4.72 29.79
N ILE A 26 -3.95 -3.58 30.38
CA ILE A 26 -5.25 -2.93 30.18
C ILE A 26 -5.24 -2.27 28.78
N PRO A 27 -6.27 -2.50 27.95
CA PRO A 27 -6.35 -1.87 26.63
C PRO A 27 -6.42 -0.33 26.71
N ASP A 28 -5.54 0.34 26.00
CA ASP A 28 -5.62 1.78 25.75
C ASP A 28 -6.65 2.06 24.64
N MET A 29 -7.78 2.63 25.03
CA MET A 29 -8.89 2.95 24.13
C MET A 29 -8.75 4.33 23.46
N THR A 30 -7.61 4.99 23.61
CA THR A 30 -7.33 6.26 22.93
C THR A 30 -7.20 6.02 21.42
N PHE A 31 -8.01 6.72 20.64
CA PHE A 31 -7.96 6.69 19.19
C PHE A 31 -6.73 7.44 18.68
N ARG A 32 -5.95 6.81 17.80
CA ARG A 32 -4.79 7.41 17.14
C ARG A 32 -4.76 7.06 15.66
N TYR A 33 -4.18 7.93 14.86
CA TYR A 33 -3.84 7.60 13.47
C TYR A 33 -2.51 6.86 13.44
N ALA A 34 -2.45 5.79 12.65
CA ALA A 34 -1.25 4.98 12.44
C ALA A 34 -0.29 5.71 11.50
N GLN A 35 0.45 6.67 12.05
CA GLN A 35 1.40 7.54 11.33
C GLN A 35 2.85 7.19 11.62
N ASP A 36 3.17 6.43 12.67
CA ASP A 36 4.55 6.00 12.94
C ASP A 36 4.89 4.75 12.12
N CYS A 37 5.93 4.83 11.30
CA CYS A 37 6.39 3.70 10.49
C CYS A 37 7.19 2.67 11.30
N TYR A 38 7.55 2.97 12.55
CA TYR A 38 8.26 2.06 13.41
C TYR A 38 7.39 0.87 13.81
N VAL A 39 7.84 -0.34 13.45
CA VAL A 39 7.06 -1.58 13.61
C VAL A 39 6.80 -1.97 15.08
N TYR A 40 7.48 -1.35 16.04
CA TYR A 40 7.32 -1.59 17.48
C TYR A 40 6.82 -0.36 18.26
N ASP A 41 6.22 0.62 17.57
CA ASP A 41 5.56 1.74 18.23
C ASP A 41 4.56 1.21 19.30
N PRO A 42 4.64 1.69 20.56
CA PRO A 42 3.82 1.17 21.66
C PRO A 42 2.35 1.63 21.61
N HIS A 43 2.01 2.55 20.71
CA HIS A 43 0.68 3.14 20.53
C HIS A 43 -0.02 2.66 19.24
N GLN A 44 0.61 1.76 18.48
CA GLN A 44 0.08 1.10 17.31
C GLN A 44 0.06 -0.43 17.51
N TRP A 45 -0.71 -1.13 16.68
CA TRP A 45 -0.62 -2.59 16.66
C TRP A 45 0.77 -3.02 16.19
N LEU A 46 1.26 -4.14 16.74
CA LEU A 46 2.56 -4.69 16.35
C LEU A 46 2.63 -4.85 14.83
N ASN A 47 3.66 -4.27 14.21
CA ASN A 47 3.87 -4.31 12.76
C ASN A 47 2.73 -3.65 11.93
N GLN A 48 1.94 -2.74 12.51
CA GLN A 48 0.99 -1.91 11.76
C GLN A 48 1.73 -0.91 10.87
N GLY A 49 2.70 -0.20 11.43
CA GLY A 49 3.44 0.86 10.75
C GLY A 49 2.54 2.03 10.35
N CYS A 50 3.02 2.82 9.39
CA CYS A 50 2.31 4.00 8.91
C CYS A 50 1.44 3.61 7.72
N VAL A 51 0.12 3.51 7.92
CA VAL A 51 -0.78 2.91 6.92
C VAL A 51 -1.66 3.97 6.28
N ALA A 52 -1.41 4.27 5.01
CA ALA A 52 -2.27 5.14 4.21
C ALA A 52 -3.50 4.36 3.72
N VAL A 53 -4.68 4.96 3.87
CA VAL A 53 -5.98 4.38 3.48
C VAL A 53 -6.58 5.23 2.37
N ASP A 54 -6.84 4.58 1.23
CA ASP A 54 -7.65 5.14 0.16
C ASP A 54 -9.14 5.16 0.56
N LEU A 55 -9.85 6.24 0.20
CA LEU A 55 -11.22 6.49 0.66
C LEU A 55 -12.30 6.05 -0.34
N GLU A 56 -11.92 5.69 -1.57
CA GLU A 56 -12.87 5.31 -2.62
C GLU A 56 -13.43 3.88 -2.44
N GLY A 57 -12.76 3.06 -1.60
CA GLY A 57 -13.24 1.73 -1.20
C GLY A 57 -13.23 0.68 -2.32
N ASP A 58 -12.58 0.99 -3.44
CA ASP A 58 -12.53 0.17 -4.66
C ASP A 58 -11.10 -0.17 -5.10
N SER A 59 -10.14 0.05 -4.21
CA SER A 59 -8.70 -0.08 -4.43
C SER A 59 -8.14 -1.45 -4.04
N LEU A 60 -8.97 -2.43 -3.68
CA LEU A 60 -8.55 -3.81 -3.38
C LEU A 60 -9.71 -4.80 -3.47
N GLY A 61 -9.38 -6.09 -3.57
CA GLY A 61 -10.33 -7.20 -3.45
C GLY A 61 -11.44 -7.23 -4.51
N GLN A 62 -12.61 -7.73 -4.11
CA GLN A 62 -13.76 -7.87 -5.00
C GLN A 62 -14.19 -6.55 -5.66
N PRO A 63 -14.29 -5.41 -4.95
CA PRO A 63 -14.63 -4.12 -5.58
C PRO A 63 -13.68 -3.70 -6.72
N LEU A 64 -12.39 -4.00 -6.59
CA LEU A 64 -11.40 -3.75 -7.65
C LEU A 64 -11.61 -4.71 -8.83
N ASN A 65 -11.82 -5.99 -8.55
CA ASN A 65 -12.03 -7.02 -9.57
C ASN A 65 -13.28 -6.74 -10.41
N ASP A 66 -14.38 -6.34 -9.77
CA ASP A 66 -15.65 -5.99 -10.43
C ASP A 66 -15.50 -4.78 -11.38
N LYS A 67 -14.49 -3.93 -11.16
CA LYS A 67 -14.13 -2.79 -12.03
C LYS A 67 -13.13 -3.15 -13.14
N GLY A 68 -12.74 -4.41 -13.24
CA GLY A 68 -11.76 -4.90 -14.21
C GLY A 68 -10.32 -4.54 -13.84
N GLY A 69 -10.03 -4.35 -12.55
CA GLY A 69 -8.71 -4.02 -12.04
C GLY A 69 -8.37 -2.53 -12.09
N GLY A 70 -7.11 -2.24 -11.77
CA GLY A 70 -6.58 -0.88 -11.73
C GLY A 70 -5.08 -0.83 -11.98
N VAL A 71 -4.54 0.38 -12.02
CA VAL A 71 -3.09 0.63 -12.07
C VAL A 71 -2.66 1.20 -10.73
N TYR A 72 -1.66 0.58 -10.12
CA TYR A 72 -1.01 1.08 -8.91
C TYR A 72 0.32 1.71 -9.31
N ALA A 73 0.59 2.89 -8.78
CA ALA A 73 1.84 3.59 -9.00
C ALA A 73 2.46 3.95 -7.65
N LEU A 74 3.75 3.69 -7.52
CA LEU A 74 4.57 4.13 -6.39
C LEU A 74 5.69 4.99 -6.96
N GLU A 75 5.78 6.21 -6.49
CA GLU A 75 6.97 7.03 -6.68
C GLU A 75 7.78 6.98 -5.38
N TRP A 76 9.04 6.60 -5.51
CA TRP A 76 10.02 6.63 -4.43
C TRP A 76 11.08 7.67 -4.79
N ASP A 77 11.03 8.82 -4.13
CA ASP A 77 11.90 9.96 -4.42
C ASP A 77 12.42 10.60 -3.12
N PRO A 78 13.45 9.99 -2.51
CA PRO A 78 14.03 10.53 -1.28
C PRO A 78 14.69 11.89 -1.50
N ILE A 79 15.03 12.27 -2.74
CA ILE A 79 15.71 13.52 -3.07
C ILE A 79 14.73 14.69 -3.03
N ASN A 80 13.49 14.49 -3.48
CA ASN A 80 12.41 15.46 -3.26
C ASN A 80 11.59 15.15 -2.00
N ARG A 81 12.16 14.33 -1.13
CA ARG A 81 11.72 14.07 0.23
C ARG A 81 10.37 13.38 0.37
N HIS A 82 10.02 12.49 -0.54
CA HIS A 82 8.72 11.82 -0.49
C HIS A 82 8.70 10.42 -1.09
N MET A 83 7.73 9.66 -0.61
CA MET A 83 7.19 8.51 -1.30
C MET A 83 5.69 8.75 -1.49
N ARG A 84 5.20 8.61 -2.71
CA ARG A 84 3.81 8.88 -3.09
C ARG A 84 3.20 7.64 -3.74
N THR A 85 1.93 7.37 -3.43
CA THR A 85 1.23 6.20 -3.97
C THR A 85 -0.16 6.56 -4.51
N TRP A 86 -0.48 5.97 -5.66
CA TRP A 86 -1.74 6.15 -6.37
C TRP A 86 -2.37 4.80 -6.69
N VAL A 87 -3.69 4.80 -6.78
CA VAL A 87 -4.48 3.72 -7.35
C VAL A 87 -5.47 4.33 -8.35
N PHE A 88 -5.41 3.86 -9.60
CA PHE A 88 -6.29 4.32 -10.67
C PHE A 88 -7.27 3.20 -11.02
N THR A 89 -8.49 3.31 -10.49
CA THR A 89 -9.56 2.32 -10.67
C THR A 89 -10.88 3.01 -11.04
N PRO A 90 -11.65 2.50 -12.04
CA PRO A 90 -11.25 1.46 -12.98
C PRO A 90 -10.03 1.91 -13.81
N HIS A 91 -9.30 0.95 -14.40
CA HIS A 91 -8.08 1.21 -15.18
C HIS A 91 -8.16 2.32 -16.26
N ARG A 92 -9.36 2.72 -16.70
CA ARG A 92 -9.60 3.86 -17.61
C ARG A 92 -9.42 5.24 -16.96
N ARG A 93 -9.29 5.33 -15.63
CA ARG A 93 -9.00 6.59 -14.90
C ARG A 93 -7.51 6.93 -14.86
N VAL A 94 -6.66 6.11 -15.48
CA VAL A 94 -5.22 6.35 -15.57
C VAL A 94 -4.97 7.68 -16.33
N PRO A 95 -4.17 8.60 -15.78
CA PRO A 95 -3.81 9.85 -16.44
C PRO A 95 -3.14 9.63 -17.81
N PRO A 96 -3.33 10.53 -18.79
CA PRO A 96 -2.77 10.36 -20.13
C PRO A 96 -1.26 10.06 -20.14
N ASN A 97 -0.46 10.82 -19.39
CA ASN A 97 0.98 10.61 -19.29
C ASN A 97 1.34 9.19 -18.81
N LEU A 98 0.70 8.68 -17.75
CA LEU A 98 0.96 7.33 -17.26
C LEU A 98 0.51 6.27 -18.27
N MET A 99 -0.60 6.51 -18.96
CA MET A 99 -1.10 5.61 -20.00
C MET A 99 -0.10 5.50 -21.16
N ASP A 100 0.48 6.62 -21.57
CA ASP A 100 1.43 6.67 -22.68
C ASP A 100 2.80 6.12 -22.26
N ALA A 101 3.25 6.37 -21.03
CA ALA A 101 4.42 5.70 -20.46
C ALA A 101 4.28 4.17 -20.49
N ILE A 102 3.13 3.64 -20.06
CA ILE A 102 2.85 2.19 -20.10
C ILE A 102 2.86 1.66 -21.55
N ARG A 103 2.25 2.38 -22.51
CA ARG A 103 2.20 1.96 -23.92
C ARG A 103 3.56 1.95 -24.58
N THR A 104 4.43 2.88 -24.20
CA THR A 104 5.75 3.06 -24.79
C THR A 104 6.87 2.43 -23.95
N ALA A 105 6.55 1.68 -22.89
CA ALA A 105 7.53 1.10 -21.98
C ALA A 105 8.57 0.18 -22.65
N GLY A 106 8.19 -0.47 -23.75
CA GLY A 106 9.09 -1.30 -24.57
C GLY A 106 9.80 -0.57 -25.71
N LYS A 107 9.69 0.77 -25.78
CA LYS A 107 10.35 1.62 -26.77
C LYS A 107 11.65 2.18 -26.22
N GLU A 108 12.46 2.75 -27.11
CA GLU A 108 13.75 3.37 -26.79
C GLU A 108 13.84 4.79 -27.35
N GLY A 109 14.76 5.59 -26.80
CA GLY A 109 14.99 6.96 -27.23
C GLY A 109 13.73 7.83 -27.10
N GLU A 110 13.53 8.70 -28.08
CA GLU A 110 12.43 9.68 -28.11
C GLU A 110 11.03 9.03 -28.21
N GLU A 111 10.94 7.76 -28.62
CA GLU A 111 9.66 7.02 -28.63
C GLU A 111 9.22 6.58 -27.23
N ARG A 112 10.13 6.56 -26.25
CA ARG A 112 9.82 6.15 -24.87
C ARG A 112 9.40 7.36 -24.04
N ILE A 113 8.14 7.34 -23.58
CA ILE A 113 7.60 8.39 -22.72
C ILE A 113 7.86 8.01 -21.25
N ALA A 114 8.43 8.95 -20.50
CA ALA A 114 8.65 8.80 -19.07
C ALA A 114 7.39 9.18 -18.28
N PRO A 115 7.06 8.44 -17.19
CA PRO A 115 6.02 8.85 -16.26
C PRO A 115 6.39 10.18 -15.57
N ASP A 116 5.45 11.12 -15.50
CA ASP A 116 5.53 12.34 -14.69
C ASP A 116 4.39 12.36 -13.65
N PRO A 117 4.69 11.99 -12.39
CA PRO A 117 3.71 11.96 -11.31
C PRO A 117 3.04 13.30 -11.00
N ASN A 118 3.61 14.43 -11.43
CA ASN A 118 3.00 15.75 -11.22
C ASN A 118 1.79 15.99 -12.13
N GLU A 119 1.63 15.20 -13.20
CA GLU A 119 0.48 15.26 -14.10
C GLU A 119 -0.69 14.36 -13.68
N TRP A 120 -0.53 13.57 -12.61
CA TRP A 120 -1.46 12.48 -12.27
C TRP A 120 -2.55 12.85 -11.26
N GLY A 121 -2.48 14.07 -10.72
CA GLY A 121 -3.29 14.48 -9.58
C GLY A 121 -2.73 13.99 -8.25
N LEU A 122 -3.46 14.26 -7.18
CA LEU A 122 -3.00 13.97 -5.82
C LEU A 122 -2.94 12.46 -5.55
N PRO A 123 -1.89 11.96 -4.88
CA PRO A 123 -1.83 10.58 -4.40
C PRO A 123 -2.84 10.34 -3.27
N TYR A 124 -3.22 9.08 -3.04
CA TYR A 124 -3.97 8.74 -1.82
C TYR A 124 -3.04 8.66 -0.61
N GLY A 125 -1.78 8.25 -0.81
CA GLY A 125 -0.77 8.18 0.23
C GLY A 125 0.44 9.08 -0.07
N TYR A 126 0.86 9.85 0.93
CA TYR A 126 2.05 10.68 0.89
C TYR A 126 2.85 10.45 2.15
N PHE A 127 4.12 10.07 1.99
CA PHE A 127 5.03 9.73 3.07
C PHE A 127 6.28 10.63 2.95
N PRO A 128 6.43 11.64 3.82
CA PRO A 128 7.67 12.41 3.89
C PRO A 128 8.83 11.48 4.29
N ILE A 129 9.85 11.38 3.44
CA ILE A 129 11.06 10.59 3.70
C ILE A 129 12.29 11.38 3.29
N GLY A 130 13.48 11.09 3.80
CA GLY A 130 14.71 11.80 3.42
C GLY A 130 15.11 12.91 4.38
N ASP A 131 16.00 13.78 3.92
CA ASP A 131 16.61 14.81 4.77
C ASP A 131 15.56 15.80 5.26
N GLU A 132 15.66 16.24 6.51
CA GLU A 132 14.73 17.18 7.15
C GLU A 132 13.28 16.67 7.30
N THR A 133 13.04 15.36 7.22
CA THR A 133 11.75 14.74 7.60
C THR A 133 11.90 13.90 8.86
N SER A 134 10.78 13.54 9.50
CA SER A 134 10.72 12.55 10.58
C SER A 134 11.08 11.11 10.16
N CYS A 135 11.38 10.85 8.88
CA CYS A 135 11.71 9.52 8.37
C CYS A 135 12.93 9.57 7.43
N PRO A 136 14.16 9.32 7.93
CA PRO A 136 15.36 9.31 7.10
C PRO A 136 15.29 8.32 5.93
N SER A 137 15.79 8.70 4.75
CA SER A 137 15.77 7.86 3.55
C SER A 137 16.54 6.55 3.71
N GLY A 138 17.55 6.51 4.59
CA GLY A 138 18.37 5.34 4.88
C GLY A 138 17.63 4.11 5.41
N HIS A 139 16.35 4.25 5.82
CA HIS A 139 15.48 3.11 6.12
C HIS A 139 15.12 2.27 4.89
N PHE A 140 15.24 2.83 3.67
CA PHE A 140 14.87 2.20 2.41
C PHE A 140 16.11 2.02 1.53
N ARG A 141 16.41 0.79 1.12
CA ARG A 141 17.56 0.47 0.24
C ARG A 141 17.34 -0.84 -0.49
N ASN A 142 17.81 -0.90 -1.74
CA ASN A 142 17.82 -2.12 -2.56
C ASN A 142 16.48 -2.87 -2.51
N MET A 143 15.39 -2.14 -2.73
CA MET A 143 14.05 -2.69 -2.67
C MET A 143 13.84 -3.72 -3.78
N ARG A 144 13.09 -4.78 -3.48
CA ARG A 144 12.70 -5.81 -4.45
C ARG A 144 11.19 -5.87 -4.55
N LEU A 145 10.69 -6.06 -5.76
CA LEU A 145 9.27 -6.28 -5.99
C LEU A 145 8.91 -7.70 -5.59
N VAL A 146 7.88 -7.85 -4.76
CA VAL A 146 7.37 -9.14 -4.28
C VAL A 146 5.87 -9.16 -4.50
N ILE A 147 5.39 -10.15 -5.26
CA ILE A 147 3.98 -10.45 -5.44
C ILE A 147 3.74 -11.79 -4.77
N ASN A 148 2.90 -11.81 -3.74
CA ASN A 148 2.66 -12.97 -2.91
C ASN A 148 1.17 -13.08 -2.54
N LEU A 149 0.70 -14.30 -2.33
CA LEU A 149 -0.57 -14.60 -1.68
C LEU A 149 -0.29 -15.52 -0.51
N ALA A 150 -0.49 -15.00 0.70
CA ALA A 150 -0.36 -15.76 1.94
C ALA A 150 -1.72 -15.81 2.64
N PHE A 151 -1.97 -16.92 3.33
CA PHE A 151 -3.22 -17.16 4.03
C PHE A 151 -2.99 -17.17 5.54
N CYS A 152 -3.94 -16.60 6.26
CA CYS A 152 -3.92 -16.53 7.72
C CYS A 152 -2.71 -15.75 8.26
N GLY A 153 -1.72 -16.45 8.83
CA GLY A 153 -0.53 -15.81 9.41
C GLY A 153 -0.85 -14.80 10.52
N SER A 154 0.11 -13.92 10.78
CA SER A 154 0.05 -12.94 11.88
C SER A 154 -0.96 -11.82 11.68
N VAL A 155 -1.39 -11.55 10.44
CA VAL A 155 -2.33 -10.47 10.14
C VAL A 155 -3.73 -11.03 9.93
N ALA A 156 -3.99 -11.71 8.81
CA ALA A 156 -5.31 -12.22 8.48
C ALA A 156 -5.78 -13.29 9.48
N GLY A 157 -4.87 -14.11 10.01
CA GLY A 157 -5.20 -15.13 11.01
C GLY A 157 -5.67 -14.53 12.35
N ASN A 158 -4.99 -13.49 12.82
CA ASN A 158 -5.34 -12.80 14.06
C ASN A 158 -6.63 -11.98 13.94
N ARG A 159 -6.90 -11.43 12.75
CA ARG A 159 -8.12 -10.66 12.49
C ARG A 159 -9.30 -11.50 12.01
N TYR A 160 -9.11 -12.78 11.70
CA TYR A 160 -10.11 -13.67 11.11
C TYR A 160 -11.47 -13.65 11.83
N PHE A 161 -11.48 -13.62 13.16
CA PHE A 161 -12.72 -13.59 13.93
C PHE A 161 -13.53 -12.28 13.75
N LEU A 162 -12.84 -11.17 13.47
CA LEU A 162 -13.43 -9.86 13.20
C LEU A 162 -13.81 -9.72 11.72
N ASP A 163 -12.88 -10.06 10.83
CA ASP A 163 -12.98 -9.78 9.40
C ASP A 163 -13.81 -10.86 8.65
N CYS A 164 -13.93 -12.07 9.21
CA CYS A 164 -14.69 -13.19 8.62
C CYS A 164 -15.63 -13.87 9.65
N PRO A 165 -16.58 -13.11 10.27
CA PRO A 165 -17.35 -13.61 11.41
C PRO A 165 -18.32 -14.75 11.04
N LYS A 166 -18.70 -14.89 9.76
CA LYS A 166 -19.55 -16.00 9.29
C LYS A 166 -18.76 -17.30 9.28
N GLN A 167 -17.60 -17.28 8.64
CA GLN A 167 -16.68 -18.42 8.55
C GLN A 167 -16.18 -18.82 9.95
N PHE A 168 -15.89 -17.83 10.82
CA PHE A 168 -15.47 -18.09 12.20
C PHE A 168 -16.51 -18.88 13.03
N LYS A 169 -17.81 -18.79 12.70
CA LYS A 169 -18.84 -19.58 13.38
C LYS A 169 -18.69 -21.07 13.08
N GLU A 170 -18.34 -21.41 11.85
CA GLU A 170 -18.22 -22.79 11.33
C GLU A 170 -16.82 -23.37 11.56
N HIS A 171 -15.78 -22.56 11.40
CA HIS A 171 -14.38 -22.92 11.53
C HIS A 171 -13.69 -21.95 12.49
N LYS A 172 -13.25 -22.43 13.66
CA LYS A 172 -12.75 -21.57 14.74
C LYS A 172 -11.40 -20.95 14.45
N THR A 173 -10.67 -21.48 13.47
CA THR A 173 -9.42 -20.88 13.01
C THR A 173 -9.44 -20.65 11.51
N CYS A 174 -8.71 -19.63 11.07
CA CYS A 174 -8.51 -19.36 9.64
C CYS A 174 -7.92 -20.58 8.92
N ASN A 175 -6.96 -21.28 9.56
CA ASN A 175 -6.32 -22.46 8.99
C ASN A 175 -7.29 -23.63 8.78
N GLU A 176 -8.28 -23.81 9.67
CA GLU A 176 -9.33 -24.81 9.50
C GLU A 176 -10.23 -24.50 8.30
N TRP A 177 -10.63 -23.23 8.16
CA TRP A 177 -11.47 -22.79 7.05
C TRP A 177 -10.79 -22.95 5.69
N ILE A 178 -9.56 -22.47 5.57
CA ILE A 178 -8.81 -22.56 4.30
C ILE A 178 -8.59 -24.02 3.88
N LYS A 179 -8.47 -24.94 4.84
CA LYS A 179 -8.36 -26.38 4.55
C LYS A 179 -9.71 -27.03 4.19
N SER A 180 -10.83 -26.49 4.67
CA SER A 180 -12.14 -27.13 4.51
C SER A 180 -12.77 -26.89 3.14
N ASN A 181 -12.51 -25.74 2.50
CA ASN A 181 -13.11 -25.39 1.22
C ASN A 181 -12.13 -24.70 0.26
N PRO A 182 -11.38 -25.46 -0.56
CA PRO A 182 -10.48 -24.90 -1.57
C PRO A 182 -11.17 -24.01 -2.61
N LYS A 183 -12.48 -24.14 -2.82
CA LYS A 183 -13.23 -23.33 -3.80
C LYS A 183 -13.35 -21.86 -3.39
N GLU A 184 -13.28 -21.56 -2.10
CA GLU A 184 -13.26 -20.16 -1.61
C GLU A 184 -12.03 -19.38 -2.11
N LEU A 185 -11.01 -20.08 -2.60
CA LEU A 185 -9.78 -19.50 -3.10
C LEU A 185 -9.75 -19.33 -4.63
N GLU A 186 -10.85 -19.61 -5.33
CA GLU A 186 -10.91 -19.49 -6.81
C GLU A 186 -10.60 -18.06 -7.28
N GLU A 187 -11.02 -17.05 -6.53
CA GLU A 187 -10.71 -15.63 -6.81
C GLU A 187 -9.42 -15.12 -6.14
N ALA A 188 -8.66 -15.99 -5.47
CA ALA A 188 -7.38 -15.66 -4.83
C ALA A 188 -6.21 -15.86 -5.81
N TYR A 189 -6.11 -15.00 -6.82
CA TYR A 189 -5.00 -15.00 -7.78
C TYR A 189 -4.63 -13.59 -8.23
N TRP A 190 -3.43 -13.45 -8.79
CA TRP A 190 -2.98 -12.22 -9.44
C TRP A 190 -3.09 -12.37 -10.97
N LYS A 191 -3.76 -11.43 -11.63
CA LYS A 191 -3.76 -11.31 -13.09
C LYS A 191 -3.09 -10.00 -13.51
N ILE A 192 -1.77 -10.06 -13.66
CA ILE A 192 -0.93 -8.88 -13.86
C ILE A 192 -0.66 -8.67 -15.35
N ARG A 193 -1.07 -7.52 -15.87
CA ARG A 193 -0.83 -7.15 -17.27
C ARG A 193 0.62 -6.75 -17.53
N GLY A 194 1.26 -6.11 -16.57
CA GLY A 194 2.66 -5.68 -16.68
C GLY A 194 3.13 -5.04 -15.38
N VAL A 195 4.45 -5.08 -15.19
CA VAL A 195 5.16 -4.40 -14.11
C VAL A 195 6.25 -3.57 -14.78
N TYR A 196 6.24 -2.26 -14.52
CA TYR A 196 7.15 -1.33 -15.15
C TYR A 196 7.90 -0.58 -14.07
N VAL A 197 9.22 -0.51 -14.20
CA VAL A 197 10.10 0.22 -13.31
C VAL A 197 10.78 1.32 -14.13
N TYR A 198 10.72 2.53 -13.60
CA TYR A 198 11.33 3.71 -14.19
C TYR A 198 12.29 4.30 -13.17
N GLU A 199 13.36 4.89 -13.69
CA GLU A 199 14.41 5.56 -12.93
C GLU A 199 14.74 6.85 -13.67
N ARG A 200 15.15 7.90 -12.95
CA ARG A 200 15.45 9.18 -13.59
C ARG A 200 16.74 9.07 -14.39
N GLU A 201 16.77 9.68 -15.57
CA GLU A 201 17.92 9.54 -16.46
C GLU A 201 19.24 10.04 -15.88
N TRP A 202 19.21 11.04 -14.99
CA TRP A 202 20.43 11.53 -14.35
C TRP A 202 20.95 10.61 -13.26
N GLU A 203 20.13 9.70 -12.70
CA GLU A 203 20.58 8.69 -11.73
C GLU A 203 21.44 7.61 -12.42
N LYS A 204 21.16 7.29 -13.70
CA LYS A 204 22.00 6.38 -14.51
C LYS A 204 23.44 6.84 -14.70
N LYS A 205 23.74 8.14 -14.53
CA LYS A 205 25.09 8.68 -14.75
C LYS A 205 26.03 8.49 -13.54
N TRP A 206 25.49 8.11 -12.39
CA TRP A 206 26.23 8.00 -11.14
C TRP A 206 26.44 6.56 -10.65
N VAL A 207 25.95 5.56 -11.39
CA VAL A 207 26.16 4.13 -11.11
C VAL A 207 27.26 3.56 -12.00
#